data_AF-A0A951CNE2-F1
#
_entry.id   AF-A0A951CNE2-F1
#
_cell.length_a   1.000
_cell.length_b   1.000
_cell.length_c   1.000
_cell.angle_alpha   90.00
_cell.angle_beta   90.00
_cell.angle_gamma   90.00
#
_symmetry.space_group_name_H-M   'P 1'
#
loop_
_entity.id
_entity.type
_entity.pdbx_description
1 polymer ?
#
loop_
_entity_poly.entity_id
_entity_poly.type
_entity_poly.pdbx_seq_one_letter_code
_entity_poly.pdbx_strand_id
1 'polypeptide(L)'
;VEYLVGQDGLISFLEVNTRLQVEHPVTEETAGIDLVLQQFKIANGEKLDLTEDPTPRGHAIEFRINGEDAGRGFLPAPGPVSRFDPPAGPGVRLDSGVETGSVIGGQFDSMLAKLIVYGASREEALARARRALDEFHVEGLATVIPFHRAVVSDPAFIGDENGFSIHTRWIETEWNNTIEPFTGGEPLDEEDARPRQKVVVEVGGRRVEVSLPADLALSNGSGADPAGVIRKKPKPRKRGALAGAAASGDAVTAPMQGTVVKVAVEEGQEVTAGDLVVVLEAMKMENPVTAHKDGTITGLAVEAGAAITQGTVLAEIK
;
A
#
# COMPACT_ATOMS: atom_id res chain seq x y z
N VAL A 1 13.11 -11.34 -16.61
CA VAL A 1 14.49 -10.78 -16.58
C VAL A 1 14.32 -9.28 -16.64
N GLU A 2 15.10 -8.56 -15.84
CA GLU A 2 14.99 -7.11 -15.76
C GLU A 2 16.18 -6.43 -16.43
N TYR A 3 15.89 -5.35 -17.14
CA TYR A 3 16.85 -4.56 -17.89
C TYR A 3 16.64 -3.07 -17.61
N LEU A 4 17.71 -2.29 -17.71
CA LEU A 4 17.67 -0.84 -17.77
C LEU A 4 18.00 -0.40 -19.20
N VAL A 5 17.15 0.45 -19.78
CA VAL A 5 17.35 0.99 -21.14
C VAL A 5 17.77 2.45 -21.03
N GLY A 6 18.97 2.77 -21.53
CA GLY A 6 19.48 4.13 -21.60
C GLY A 6 18.78 4.96 -22.69
N GLN A 7 18.89 6.29 -22.61
CA GLN A 7 18.36 7.21 -23.64
C GLN A 7 19.03 7.00 -25.02
N ASP A 8 20.25 6.47 -25.02
CA ASP A 8 21.00 6.06 -26.21
C ASP A 8 20.56 4.68 -26.75
N GLY A 9 19.59 4.03 -26.10
CA GLY A 9 19.09 2.70 -26.44
C GLY A 9 19.94 1.56 -25.88
N LEU A 10 20.99 1.84 -25.09
CA LEU A 10 21.81 0.78 -24.50
C LEU A 10 20.99 -0.01 -23.48
N ILE A 11 20.90 -1.32 -23.69
CA ILE A 11 20.17 -2.25 -22.80
C ILE A 11 21.19 -2.90 -21.85
N SER A 12 21.04 -2.63 -20.56
CA SER A 12 21.88 -3.19 -19.51
C SER A 12 21.08 -4.19 -18.68
N PHE A 13 21.61 -5.38 -18.47
CA PHE A 13 21.01 -6.38 -17.58
C PHE A 13 21.09 -5.91 -16.12
N LEU A 14 19.99 -6.07 -15.39
CA LEU A 14 19.94 -5.81 -13.95
C LEU A 14 20.01 -7.13 -13.17
N GLU A 15 18.95 -7.94 -13.28
CA GLU A 15 18.83 -9.20 -12.54
C GLU A 15 17.79 -10.17 -13.15
N VAL A 16 17.67 -11.35 -12.53
CA VAL A 16 16.65 -12.36 -12.85
C VAL A 16 15.87 -12.72 -11.59
N ASN A 17 14.57 -12.40 -11.60
CA ASN A 17 13.64 -12.83 -10.58
C ASN A 17 13.04 -14.21 -10.93
N THR A 18 13.41 -15.25 -10.18
CA THR A 18 13.04 -16.67 -10.41
C THR A 18 11.68 -17.05 -9.84
N ARG A 19 10.69 -16.20 -10.07
CA ARG A 19 9.29 -16.39 -9.66
C ARG A 19 8.35 -15.75 -10.68
N LEU A 20 7.06 -16.06 -10.60
CA LEU A 20 6.05 -15.30 -11.33
C LEU A 20 6.08 -13.84 -10.87
N GLN A 21 6.07 -12.92 -11.82
CA GLN A 21 5.97 -11.49 -11.51
C GLN A 21 4.54 -11.10 -11.16
N VAL A 22 4.38 -10.08 -10.32
CA VAL A 22 3.05 -9.61 -9.92
C VAL A 22 2.31 -9.08 -11.14
N GLU A 23 3.04 -8.35 -11.99
CA GLU A 23 2.63 -7.72 -13.24
C GLU A 23 2.54 -8.67 -14.44
N HIS A 24 2.62 -9.98 -14.24
CA HIS A 24 2.44 -10.97 -15.31
C HIS A 24 1.14 -10.82 -16.14
N PRO A 25 0.00 -10.32 -15.60
CA PRO A 25 -1.22 -10.18 -16.39
C PRO A 25 -1.08 -9.30 -17.64
N VAL A 26 -0.19 -8.30 -17.65
CA VAL A 26 0.01 -7.50 -18.89
C VAL A 26 0.57 -8.36 -20.03
N THR A 27 1.43 -9.34 -19.68
CA THR A 27 1.94 -10.33 -20.63
C THR A 27 0.84 -11.31 -21.03
N GLU A 28 -0.01 -11.76 -20.11
CA GLU A 28 -1.11 -12.67 -20.44
C GLU A 28 -2.10 -12.03 -21.42
N GLU A 29 -2.48 -10.77 -21.20
CA GLU A 29 -3.39 -10.04 -22.07
C GLU A 29 -2.79 -9.83 -23.47
N THR A 30 -1.49 -9.50 -23.54
CA THR A 30 -0.83 -9.21 -24.82
C THR A 30 -0.33 -10.44 -25.56
N ALA A 31 -0.11 -11.58 -24.88
CA ALA A 31 0.33 -12.82 -25.50
C ALA A 31 -0.80 -13.84 -25.70
N GLY A 32 -1.90 -13.71 -24.96
CA GLY A 32 -3.00 -14.69 -24.95
C GLY A 32 -2.63 -16.01 -24.26
N ILE A 33 -1.74 -15.95 -23.27
CA ILE A 33 -1.19 -17.12 -22.56
C ILE A 33 -1.52 -16.98 -21.08
N ASP A 34 -2.08 -18.03 -20.48
CA ASP A 34 -2.19 -18.16 -19.03
C ASP A 34 -0.88 -18.71 -18.47
N LEU A 35 -0.09 -17.84 -17.84
CA LEU A 35 1.26 -18.18 -17.35
C LEU A 35 1.20 -19.10 -16.14
N VAL A 36 0.18 -18.97 -15.30
CA VAL A 36 -0.02 -19.84 -14.13
C VAL A 36 -0.32 -21.26 -14.58
N LEU A 37 -1.19 -21.43 -15.58
CA LEU A 37 -1.47 -22.73 -16.19
C LEU A 37 -0.21 -23.35 -16.80
N GLN A 38 0.59 -22.57 -17.52
CA GLN A 38 1.86 -23.08 -18.07
C GLN A 38 2.82 -23.53 -16.97
N GLN A 39 2.90 -22.81 -15.84
CA GLN A 39 3.71 -23.23 -14.69
C GLN A 39 3.28 -24.60 -14.16
N PHE A 40 1.97 -24.86 -14.04
CA PHE A 40 1.48 -26.17 -13.61
C PHE A 40 1.78 -27.29 -14.62
N LYS A 41 1.60 -27.04 -15.93
CA LYS A 41 1.95 -28.00 -16.97
C LYS A 41 3.43 -28.40 -16.91
N ILE A 42 4.31 -27.41 -16.86
CA ILE A 42 5.77 -27.62 -16.77
C ILE A 42 6.13 -28.35 -15.48
N ALA A 43 5.53 -27.97 -14.35
CA ALA A 43 5.76 -28.66 -13.07
C ALA A 43 5.33 -30.13 -13.10
N ASN A 44 4.34 -30.48 -13.91
CA ASN A 44 3.93 -31.86 -14.19
C ASN A 44 4.84 -32.60 -15.21
N GLY A 45 5.89 -31.96 -15.70
CA GLY A 45 6.81 -32.52 -16.69
C GLY A 45 6.28 -32.48 -18.12
N GLU A 46 5.21 -31.74 -18.38
CA GLU A 46 4.74 -31.48 -19.74
C GLU A 46 5.73 -30.56 -20.49
N LYS A 47 5.73 -30.65 -21.81
CA LYS A 47 6.53 -29.78 -22.67
C LYS A 47 5.78 -28.47 -22.93
N LEU A 48 6.53 -27.44 -23.30
CA LEU A 48 5.92 -26.20 -23.80
C LEU A 48 5.19 -26.46 -25.12
N ASP A 49 3.92 -26.06 -25.17
CA ASP A 49 3.11 -26.09 -26.40
C ASP A 49 3.58 -25.00 -27.39
N LEU A 50 4.16 -23.91 -26.88
CA LEU A 50 4.71 -22.80 -27.64
C LEU A 50 6.21 -22.99 -27.83
N THR A 51 6.63 -23.08 -29.08
CA THR A 51 8.03 -23.30 -29.47
C THR A 51 8.74 -22.03 -29.94
N GLU A 52 8.00 -20.94 -30.09
CA GLU A 52 8.48 -19.63 -30.55
C GLU A 52 7.87 -18.54 -29.68
N ASP A 53 8.49 -17.37 -29.70
CA ASP A 53 7.99 -16.21 -28.95
C ASP A 53 6.64 -15.74 -29.54
N PRO A 54 5.59 -15.59 -28.71
CA PRO A 54 4.29 -15.13 -29.18
C PRO A 54 4.41 -13.68 -29.68
N THR A 55 3.79 -13.38 -30.83
CA THR A 55 3.68 -12.00 -31.31
C THR A 55 2.74 -11.22 -30.39
N PRO A 56 3.18 -10.11 -29.76
CA PRO A 56 2.31 -9.31 -28.91
C PRO A 56 1.11 -8.75 -29.68
N ARG A 57 -0.08 -8.80 -29.08
CA ARG A 57 -1.32 -8.20 -29.60
C ARG A 57 -1.77 -7.05 -28.72
N GLY A 58 -2.22 -5.96 -29.35
CA GLY A 58 -2.77 -4.80 -28.65
C GLY A 58 -1.81 -4.21 -27.62
N HIS A 59 -2.38 -3.64 -26.54
CA HIS A 59 -1.63 -3.05 -25.44
C HIS A 59 -2.37 -3.29 -24.12
N ALA A 60 -1.63 -3.54 -23.05
CA ALA A 60 -2.19 -3.70 -21.70
C ALA A 60 -1.47 -2.77 -20.71
N ILE A 61 -2.24 -2.18 -19.80
CA ILE A 61 -1.73 -1.38 -18.69
C ILE A 61 -2.28 -1.99 -17.40
N GLU A 62 -1.41 -2.24 -16.42
CA GLU A 62 -1.80 -2.70 -15.09
C GLU A 62 -1.62 -1.58 -14.06
N PHE A 63 -2.61 -1.43 -13.19
CA PHE A 63 -2.59 -0.55 -12.03
C PHE A 63 -2.65 -1.39 -10.76
N ARG A 64 -1.65 -1.24 -9.89
CA ARG A 64 -1.70 -1.81 -8.54
C ARG A 64 -2.52 -0.92 -7.63
N ILE A 65 -3.61 -1.45 -7.09
CA ILE A 65 -4.51 -0.72 -6.22
C ILE A 65 -4.07 -0.97 -4.79
N ASN A 66 -3.24 -0.08 -4.27
CA ASN A 66 -2.73 -0.13 -2.91
C ASN A 66 -3.57 0.72 -1.95
N GLY A 67 -3.67 0.26 -0.71
CA GLY A 67 -4.21 0.98 0.44
C GLY A 67 -3.22 2.00 0.98
N GLU A 68 -2.91 3.03 0.18
CA GLU A 68 -1.96 4.10 0.50
C GLU A 68 -2.59 5.46 0.21
N ASP A 69 -2.27 6.46 1.02
CA ASP A 69 -2.74 7.84 0.85
C ASP A 69 -1.77 8.63 -0.03
N ALA A 70 -2.07 8.70 -1.33
CA ALA A 70 -1.28 9.47 -2.28
C ALA A 70 -1.21 10.97 -1.94
N GLY A 71 -2.23 11.55 -1.29
CA GLY A 71 -2.21 12.94 -0.87
C GLY A 71 -1.35 13.20 0.37
N ARG A 72 -0.93 12.16 1.07
CA ARG A 72 0.03 12.22 2.19
C ARG A 72 1.36 11.54 1.87
N GLY A 73 1.77 11.55 0.61
CA GLY A 73 3.06 10.95 0.22
C GLY A 73 3.07 9.43 0.23
N PHE A 74 1.96 8.81 -0.21
CA PHE A 74 1.79 7.36 -0.38
C PHE A 74 1.94 6.57 0.92
N LEU A 75 1.53 7.17 2.04
CA LEU A 75 1.58 6.50 3.33
C LEU A 75 0.63 5.31 3.37
N PRO A 76 1.09 4.12 3.80
CA PRO A 76 0.20 2.98 4.02
C PRO A 76 -0.93 3.33 4.98
N ALA A 77 -2.15 2.99 4.60
CA ALA A 77 -3.37 3.30 5.32
C ALA A 77 -4.15 2.00 5.56
N PRO A 78 -3.73 1.16 6.53
CA PRO A 78 -4.50 -0.03 6.91
C PRO A 78 -5.87 0.40 7.44
N GLY A 79 -6.89 -0.41 7.15
CA GLY A 79 -8.26 -0.05 7.46
C GLY A 79 -9.28 -1.02 6.89
N PRO A 80 -10.56 -0.86 7.26
CA PRO A 80 -11.65 -1.63 6.69
C PRO A 80 -11.93 -1.20 5.25
N VAL A 81 -12.23 -2.15 4.38
CA VAL A 81 -12.81 -1.90 3.05
C VAL A 81 -14.33 -1.85 3.21
N SER A 82 -14.90 -0.69 3.51
CA SER A 82 -16.35 -0.57 3.77
C SER A 82 -17.19 -0.68 2.50
N ARG A 83 -16.60 -0.37 1.35
CA ARG A 83 -17.21 -0.53 0.03
C ARG A 83 -16.12 -0.84 -0.99
N PHE A 84 -16.41 -1.77 -1.89
CA PHE A 84 -15.52 -2.17 -2.98
C PHE A 84 -16.34 -2.42 -4.23
N ASP A 85 -16.39 -1.42 -5.11
CA ASP A 85 -17.11 -1.46 -6.37
C ASP A 85 -16.10 -1.50 -7.51
N PRO A 86 -15.72 -2.70 -7.98
CA PRO A 86 -14.74 -2.86 -9.04
C PRO A 86 -15.32 -2.47 -10.41
N PRO A 87 -14.49 -1.92 -11.33
CA PRO A 87 -14.91 -1.67 -12.70
C PRO A 87 -15.05 -2.98 -13.47
N ALA A 88 -15.86 -2.94 -14.53
CA ALA A 88 -16.09 -4.09 -15.37
C ALA A 88 -16.20 -3.70 -16.86
N GLY A 89 -16.41 -4.71 -17.70
CA GLY A 89 -16.69 -4.57 -19.12
C GLY A 89 -15.54 -5.06 -20.02
N PRO A 90 -15.69 -4.92 -21.34
CA PRO A 90 -14.70 -5.41 -22.29
C PRO A 90 -13.33 -4.81 -22.04
N GLY A 91 -12.28 -5.64 -22.09
CA GLY A 91 -10.89 -5.22 -21.89
C GLY A 91 -10.54 -4.77 -20.47
N VAL A 92 -11.39 -5.05 -19.48
CA VAL A 92 -11.12 -4.80 -18.06
C VAL A 92 -11.06 -6.14 -17.33
N ARG A 93 -9.91 -6.42 -16.73
CA ARG A 93 -9.68 -7.56 -15.85
C ARG A 93 -9.30 -7.03 -14.47
N LEU A 94 -9.78 -7.71 -13.42
CA LEU A 94 -9.42 -7.38 -12.05
C LEU A 94 -9.01 -8.66 -11.33
N ASP A 95 -7.80 -8.66 -10.79
CA ASP A 95 -7.33 -9.69 -9.86
C ASP A 95 -7.38 -9.07 -8.45
N SER A 96 -8.34 -9.45 -7.62
CA SER A 96 -8.53 -8.88 -6.27
C SER A 96 -8.21 -9.88 -5.16
N GLY A 97 -7.55 -9.41 -4.10
CA GLY A 97 -7.38 -10.15 -2.84
C GLY A 97 -8.40 -9.76 -1.77
N VAL A 98 -9.30 -8.81 -2.08
CA VAL A 98 -10.24 -8.22 -1.13
C VAL A 98 -11.65 -8.10 -1.72
N GLU A 99 -12.61 -7.98 -0.82
CA GLU A 99 -14.01 -7.66 -1.11
C GLU A 99 -14.59 -6.69 -0.07
N THR A 100 -15.79 -6.17 -0.31
CA THR A 100 -16.52 -5.34 0.66
C THR A 100 -16.62 -6.06 2.01
N GLY A 101 -16.17 -5.41 3.08
CA GLY A 101 -16.11 -5.96 4.44
C GLY A 101 -14.74 -6.52 4.84
N SER A 102 -13.79 -6.61 3.91
CA SER A 102 -12.40 -7.00 4.21
C SER A 102 -11.71 -5.99 5.14
N VAL A 103 -10.69 -6.42 5.87
CA VAL A 103 -9.87 -5.54 6.73
C VAL A 103 -8.41 -5.71 6.38
N ILE A 104 -7.75 -4.61 6.04
CA ILE A 104 -6.34 -4.58 5.69
C ILE A 104 -5.53 -4.26 6.94
N GLY A 105 -4.73 -5.22 7.38
CA GLY A 105 -3.82 -5.03 8.51
C GLY A 105 -2.45 -4.55 8.05
N GLY A 106 -1.74 -3.80 8.90
CA GLY A 106 -0.40 -3.26 8.59
C GLY A 106 0.71 -4.31 8.50
N GLN A 107 0.43 -5.59 8.79
CA GLN A 107 1.40 -6.68 8.74
C GLN A 107 1.59 -7.30 7.34
N PHE A 108 0.77 -6.92 6.36
CA PHE A 108 0.84 -7.42 4.98
C PHE A 108 1.10 -6.29 3.99
N ASP A 109 1.32 -6.67 2.72
CA ASP A 109 1.40 -5.72 1.61
C ASP A 109 0.10 -4.89 1.51
N SER A 110 0.22 -3.61 1.15
CA SER A 110 -0.90 -2.68 1.02
C SER A 110 -1.74 -2.94 -0.23
N MET A 111 -1.30 -3.78 -1.16
CA MET A 111 -2.01 -4.08 -2.41
C MET A 111 -3.34 -4.82 -2.16
N LEU A 112 -4.42 -4.18 -2.59
CA LEU A 112 -5.80 -4.66 -2.52
C LEU A 112 -6.16 -5.49 -3.76
N ALA A 113 -5.80 -4.98 -4.93
CA ALA A 113 -6.14 -5.56 -6.22
C ALA A 113 -5.17 -5.10 -7.33
N LYS A 114 -5.23 -5.76 -8.47
CA LYS A 114 -4.63 -5.33 -9.73
C LYS A 114 -5.74 -5.07 -10.73
N LEU A 115 -5.78 -3.86 -11.28
CA LEU A 115 -6.66 -3.50 -12.39
C LEU A 115 -5.86 -3.57 -13.69
N ILE A 116 -6.23 -4.50 -14.56
CA ILE A 116 -5.58 -4.71 -15.86
C ILE A 116 -6.53 -4.20 -16.94
N VAL A 117 -6.01 -3.34 -17.81
CA VAL A 117 -6.77 -2.73 -18.89
C VAL A 117 -6.11 -3.02 -20.23
N TYR A 118 -6.82 -3.73 -21.09
CA TYR A 118 -6.39 -4.07 -22.45
C TYR A 118 -7.06 -3.17 -23.49
N GLY A 119 -6.39 -2.88 -24.59
CA GLY A 119 -6.94 -2.25 -25.80
C GLY A 119 -6.23 -2.73 -27.06
N ALA A 120 -6.84 -2.52 -28.24
CA ALA A 120 -6.19 -2.84 -29.51
C ALA A 120 -5.00 -1.91 -29.82
N SER A 121 -4.97 -0.73 -29.18
CA SER A 121 -3.83 0.18 -29.16
C SER A 121 -3.62 0.74 -27.75
N ARG A 122 -2.49 1.42 -27.53
CA ARG A 122 -2.19 2.09 -26.27
C ARG A 122 -3.18 3.21 -25.97
N GLU A 123 -3.58 3.96 -27.00
CA GLU A 123 -4.59 5.02 -26.89
C GLU A 123 -5.94 4.45 -26.43
N GLU A 124 -6.35 3.30 -26.97
CA GLU A 124 -7.57 2.62 -26.52
C GLU A 124 -7.44 2.12 -25.09
N ALA A 125 -6.29 1.52 -24.73
CA ALA A 125 -6.03 1.06 -23.37
C ALA A 125 -6.07 2.23 -22.37
N LEU A 126 -5.48 3.39 -22.70
CA LEU A 126 -5.55 4.61 -21.88
C LEU A 126 -6.97 5.16 -21.75
N ALA A 127 -7.73 5.24 -22.84
CA ALA A 127 -9.11 5.70 -22.80
C ALA A 127 -9.99 4.78 -21.93
N ARG A 128 -9.81 3.47 -22.05
CA ARG A 128 -10.49 2.48 -21.23
C ARG A 128 -10.03 2.54 -19.77
N ALA A 129 -8.75 2.82 -19.53
CA ALA A 129 -8.19 2.93 -18.18
C ALA A 129 -8.76 4.11 -17.42
N ARG A 130 -8.91 5.28 -18.06
CA ARG A 130 -9.60 6.44 -17.47
C ARG A 130 -11.00 6.07 -17.00
N ARG A 131 -11.80 5.46 -17.88
CA ARG A 131 -13.15 5.00 -17.53
C ARG A 131 -13.14 3.99 -16.37
N ALA A 132 -12.30 2.96 -16.45
CA ALA A 132 -12.24 1.90 -15.43
C ALA A 132 -11.81 2.45 -14.07
N LEU A 133 -10.81 3.34 -14.04
CA LEU A 133 -10.37 4.00 -12.82
C LEU A 133 -11.44 4.94 -12.26
N ASP A 134 -12.18 5.66 -13.10
CA ASP A 134 -13.30 6.52 -12.68
C ASP A 134 -14.47 5.72 -12.08
N GLU A 135 -14.74 4.52 -12.61
CA GLU A 135 -15.77 3.62 -12.10
C GLU A 135 -15.36 2.88 -10.82
N PHE A 136 -14.05 2.72 -10.58
CA PHE A 136 -13.53 2.00 -9.41
C PHE A 136 -13.68 2.84 -8.13
N HIS A 137 -14.60 2.41 -7.25
CA HIS A 137 -14.79 3.03 -5.94
C HIS A 137 -14.40 2.10 -4.81
N VAL A 138 -13.56 2.61 -3.91
CA VAL A 138 -13.16 1.95 -2.67
C VAL A 138 -13.37 2.95 -1.53
N GLU A 139 -14.07 2.52 -0.48
CA GLU A 139 -14.31 3.33 0.72
C GLU A 139 -13.79 2.61 1.98
N GLY A 140 -13.55 3.38 3.04
CA GLY A 140 -13.14 2.88 4.36
C GLY A 140 -11.62 2.95 4.62
N LEU A 141 -10.82 3.09 3.57
CA LEU A 141 -9.39 3.36 3.63
C LEU A 141 -8.92 4.22 2.45
N ALA A 142 -7.76 4.85 2.59
CA ALA A 142 -7.13 5.58 1.48
C ALA A 142 -6.66 4.59 0.40
N THR A 143 -6.68 5.02 -0.86
CA THR A 143 -6.14 4.22 -1.97
C THR A 143 -5.39 5.10 -2.96
N VAL A 144 -4.54 4.47 -3.77
CA VAL A 144 -3.82 5.12 -4.88
C VAL A 144 -4.67 5.31 -6.15
N ILE A 145 -5.97 5.01 -6.13
CA ILE A 145 -6.84 5.21 -7.31
C ILE A 145 -6.82 6.66 -7.81
N PRO A 146 -6.90 7.71 -6.95
CA PRO A 146 -6.79 9.09 -7.39
C PRO A 146 -5.44 9.39 -8.08
N PHE A 147 -4.36 8.75 -7.63
CA PHE A 147 -3.05 8.85 -8.26
C PHE A 147 -3.05 8.25 -9.66
N HIS A 148 -3.58 7.04 -9.81
CA HIS A 148 -3.68 6.40 -11.12
C HIS A 148 -4.53 7.24 -12.09
N ARG A 149 -5.64 7.82 -11.64
CA ARG A 149 -6.48 8.75 -12.44
C ARG A 149 -5.70 9.97 -12.93
N ALA A 150 -4.86 10.55 -12.07
CA ALA A 150 -3.99 11.65 -12.44
C ALA A 150 -2.93 11.23 -13.47
N VAL A 151 -2.24 10.12 -13.24
CA VAL A 151 -1.17 9.61 -14.12
C VAL A 151 -1.69 9.29 -15.52
N VAL A 152 -2.84 8.61 -15.67
CA VAL A 152 -3.37 8.30 -17.01
C VAL A 152 -3.85 9.53 -17.78
N SER A 153 -3.92 10.68 -17.12
CA SER A 153 -4.29 11.97 -17.70
C SER A 153 -3.10 12.90 -17.89
N ASP A 154 -1.91 12.50 -17.40
CA ASP A 154 -0.70 13.30 -17.47
C ASP A 154 -0.06 13.22 -18.88
N PRO A 155 0.24 14.36 -19.54
CA PRO A 155 0.88 14.37 -20.85
C PRO A 155 2.19 13.57 -20.92
N ALA A 156 2.99 13.55 -19.85
CA ALA A 156 4.24 12.80 -19.81
C ALA A 156 3.99 11.29 -19.93
N PHE A 157 2.93 10.78 -19.28
CA PHE A 157 2.52 9.38 -19.35
C PHE A 157 1.77 9.06 -20.64
N ILE A 158 0.88 9.94 -21.10
CA ILE A 158 0.13 9.75 -22.35
C ILE A 158 1.10 9.69 -23.53
N GLY A 159 2.08 10.59 -23.56
CA GLY A 159 3.01 10.74 -24.67
C GLY A 159 2.40 11.37 -25.92
N ASP A 160 3.25 11.59 -26.90
CA ASP A 160 2.90 12.10 -28.22
C ASP A 160 3.49 11.20 -29.33
N GLU A 161 3.62 11.72 -30.55
CA GLU A 161 4.20 11.00 -31.69
C GLU A 161 5.65 10.54 -31.46
N ASN A 162 6.37 11.15 -30.52
CA ASN A 162 7.74 10.82 -30.13
C ASN A 162 7.80 9.87 -28.92
N GLY A 163 6.65 9.44 -28.39
CA GLY A 163 6.54 8.56 -27.23
C GLY A 163 6.18 9.30 -25.94
N PHE A 164 6.34 8.62 -24.80
CA PHE A 164 6.11 9.19 -23.47
C PHE A 164 7.44 9.63 -22.84
N SER A 165 7.39 10.63 -21.95
CA SER A 165 8.59 11.22 -21.33
C SER A 165 8.87 10.71 -19.92
N ILE A 166 8.12 9.70 -19.45
CA ILE A 166 8.36 9.09 -18.14
C ILE A 166 9.67 8.29 -18.11
N HIS A 167 10.30 8.26 -16.95
CA HIS A 167 11.48 7.47 -16.65
C HIS A 167 11.39 6.95 -15.20
N THR A 168 12.35 6.13 -14.78
CA THR A 168 12.33 5.44 -13.47
C THR A 168 12.37 6.35 -12.24
N ARG A 169 12.62 7.65 -12.43
CA ARG A 169 12.64 8.66 -11.36
C ARG A 169 11.53 9.71 -11.50
N TRP A 170 10.68 9.58 -12.53
CA TRP A 170 9.76 10.63 -12.93
C TRP A 170 8.77 10.99 -11.81
N ILE A 171 8.27 9.98 -11.10
CA ILE A 171 7.36 10.19 -9.96
C ILE A 171 8.03 10.98 -8.84
N GLU A 172 9.31 10.73 -8.56
CA GLU A 172 10.03 11.38 -7.47
C GLU A 172 10.57 12.77 -7.85
N THR A 173 10.88 13.03 -9.13
CA THR A 173 11.60 14.24 -9.53
C THR A 173 10.80 15.25 -10.32
N GLU A 174 9.79 14.82 -11.08
CA GLU A 174 9.09 15.67 -12.05
C GLU A 174 7.57 15.69 -11.89
N TRP A 175 6.99 14.59 -11.39
CA TRP A 175 5.55 14.51 -11.20
C TRP A 175 5.08 15.45 -10.09
N ASN A 176 4.11 16.30 -10.41
CA ASN A 176 3.52 17.24 -9.46
C ASN A 176 2.30 16.62 -8.78
N ASN A 177 2.43 16.22 -7.53
CA ASN A 177 1.34 15.66 -6.75
C ASN A 177 0.30 16.75 -6.39
N THR A 178 -0.89 16.63 -6.96
CA THR A 178 -2.03 17.53 -6.70
C THR A 178 -3.19 16.83 -5.99
N ILE A 179 -2.94 15.63 -5.46
CA ILE A 179 -3.96 14.81 -4.82
C ILE A 179 -4.14 15.30 -3.39
N GLU A 180 -5.39 15.60 -3.03
CA GLU A 180 -5.73 15.98 -1.67
C GLU A 180 -5.59 14.78 -0.72
N PRO A 181 -5.09 14.99 0.51
CA PRO A 181 -5.05 13.97 1.55
C PRO A 181 -6.41 13.30 1.74
N PHE A 182 -6.41 11.99 1.93
CA PHE A 182 -7.63 11.28 2.28
C PHE A 182 -8.16 11.77 3.64
N THR A 183 -9.47 11.99 3.70
CA THR A 183 -10.20 12.50 4.88
C THR A 183 -11.25 11.51 5.38
N GLY A 184 -11.49 10.41 4.66
CA GLY A 184 -12.37 9.33 5.09
C GLY A 184 -11.67 8.34 6.02
N GLY A 185 -12.44 7.54 6.74
CA GLY A 185 -11.92 6.52 7.65
C GLY A 185 -11.44 7.10 8.98
N GLU A 186 -12.12 6.74 10.07
CA GLU A 186 -11.48 6.83 11.38
C GLU A 186 -10.24 5.93 11.33
N PRO A 187 -9.06 6.39 11.77
CA PRO A 187 -7.96 5.49 12.04
C PRO A 187 -8.53 4.37 12.93
N LEU A 188 -8.28 3.11 12.57
CA LEU A 188 -8.44 2.07 13.57
C LEU A 188 -7.39 2.38 14.64
N ASP A 189 -7.81 3.02 15.73
CA ASP A 189 -7.04 3.01 16.96
C ASP A 189 -6.72 1.54 17.24
N GLU A 190 -5.47 1.22 17.61
CA GLU A 190 -5.08 -0.16 17.95
C GLU A 190 -5.97 -0.76 19.08
N GLU A 191 -6.71 0.08 19.81
CA GLU A 191 -7.74 -0.35 20.78
C GLU A 191 -9.01 -0.93 20.15
N ASP A 192 -9.29 -0.69 18.86
CA ASP A 192 -10.37 -1.32 18.10
C ASP A 192 -9.98 -2.70 17.54
N ALA A 193 -8.76 -3.18 17.83
CA ALA A 193 -8.45 -4.60 17.84
C ALA A 193 -9.30 -5.28 18.92
N ARG A 194 -10.53 -5.65 18.54
CA ARG A 194 -11.54 -6.27 19.40
C ARG A 194 -10.89 -7.32 20.32
N PRO A 195 -11.20 -7.33 21.62
CA PRO A 195 -10.49 -8.15 22.59
C PRO A 195 -10.52 -9.61 22.20
N ARG A 196 -9.33 -10.22 22.03
CA ARG A 196 -9.22 -11.65 21.75
C ARG A 196 -9.56 -12.43 23.02
N GLN A 197 -10.41 -13.44 22.91
CA GLN A 197 -10.69 -14.36 24.02
C GLN A 197 -9.83 -15.62 23.90
N LYS A 198 -9.32 -16.10 25.03
CA LYS A 198 -8.58 -17.37 25.11
C LYS A 198 -9.56 -18.47 25.48
N VAL A 199 -9.74 -19.45 24.58
CA VAL A 199 -10.57 -20.62 24.80
C VAL A 199 -9.68 -21.85 24.85
N VAL A 200 -9.81 -22.66 25.90
CA VAL A 200 -9.08 -23.92 26.02
C VAL A 200 -9.90 -25.01 25.35
N VAL A 201 -9.37 -25.59 24.28
CA VAL A 201 -9.98 -26.71 23.55
C VAL A 201 -9.16 -27.98 23.78
N GLU A 202 -9.82 -29.13 23.82
CA GLU A 202 -9.14 -30.42 23.95
C GLU A 202 -8.97 -31.06 22.57
N VAL A 203 -7.72 -31.30 22.17
CA VAL A 203 -7.38 -31.97 20.92
C VAL A 203 -6.60 -33.24 21.25
N GLY A 204 -7.19 -34.41 21.00
CA GLY A 204 -6.55 -35.70 21.24
C GLY A 204 -6.15 -35.96 22.70
N GLY A 205 -6.98 -35.55 23.67
CA GLY A 205 -6.72 -35.76 25.11
C GLY A 205 -5.80 -34.71 25.74
N ARG A 206 -5.39 -33.67 25.00
CA ARG A 206 -4.53 -32.59 25.50
C ARG A 206 -5.24 -31.25 25.38
N ARG A 207 -5.17 -30.46 26.46
CA ARG A 207 -5.73 -29.10 26.51
C ARG A 207 -4.80 -28.13 25.79
N VAL A 208 -5.33 -27.42 24.79
CA VAL A 208 -4.63 -26.42 23.98
C VAL A 208 -5.38 -25.10 24.10
N GLU A 209 -4.67 -24.02 24.41
CA GLU A 209 -5.23 -22.67 24.47
C GLU A 209 -5.26 -22.06 23.06
N VAL A 210 -6.44 -21.68 22.59
CA VAL A 210 -6.68 -21.08 21.28
C VAL A 210 -7.24 -19.67 21.46
N SER A 211 -6.68 -18.69 20.76
CA SER A 211 -7.11 -17.30 20.82
C SER A 211 -8.11 -16.98 19.69
N LEU A 212 -9.36 -16.69 20.05
CA LEU A 212 -10.45 -16.40 19.11
C LEU A 212 -10.86 -14.91 19.14
N PRO A 213 -11.34 -14.36 18.03
CA PRO A 213 -12.07 -13.09 18.00
C PRO A 213 -13.32 -13.10 18.91
N ALA A 214 -13.68 -11.95 19.51
CA ALA A 214 -14.77 -11.84 20.49
C ALA A 214 -16.17 -12.18 19.95
N ASP A 215 -16.39 -11.99 18.65
CA ASP A 215 -17.62 -12.29 17.91
C ASP A 215 -17.78 -13.79 17.60
N LEU A 216 -16.70 -14.57 17.66
CA LEU A 216 -16.72 -16.02 17.45
C LEU A 216 -17.07 -16.81 18.72
N ALA A 217 -17.84 -16.21 19.64
CA ALA A 217 -18.28 -16.89 20.86
C ALA A 217 -19.20 -18.07 20.51
N LEU A 218 -18.66 -19.28 20.55
CA LEU A 218 -19.41 -20.52 20.47
C LEU A 218 -20.35 -20.58 21.68
N SER A 219 -21.65 -20.38 21.44
CA SER A 219 -22.68 -20.63 22.44
C SER A 219 -22.66 -22.12 22.79
N ASN A 220 -22.14 -22.46 23.97
CA ASN A 220 -22.39 -23.79 24.52
C ASN A 220 -23.88 -23.89 24.84
N GLY A 221 -24.56 -24.77 24.12
CA GLY A 221 -26.01 -24.96 24.20
C GLY A 221 -26.50 -25.24 25.62
N SER A 222 -27.25 -24.29 26.14
CA SER A 222 -28.48 -24.52 26.91
C SER A 222 -29.34 -23.27 26.69
N GLY A 223 -30.50 -23.47 26.05
CA GLY A 223 -31.28 -22.39 25.46
C GLY A 223 -31.90 -21.41 26.45
N ALA A 224 -31.82 -20.13 26.12
CA ALA A 224 -32.86 -19.11 26.25
C ALA A 224 -32.30 -17.77 25.73
N ASP A 225 -32.92 -17.21 24.70
CA ASP A 225 -32.84 -15.78 24.36
C ASP A 225 -34.20 -15.15 24.75
N PRO A 226 -34.36 -13.82 24.97
CA PRO A 226 -33.42 -12.75 24.70
C PRO A 226 -33.30 -11.67 25.81
N ALA A 227 -32.36 -10.75 25.62
CA ALA A 227 -32.19 -9.45 26.28
C ALA A 227 -31.21 -9.38 27.47
N GLY A 228 -30.25 -8.45 27.31
CA GLY A 228 -29.69 -7.71 28.45
C GLY A 228 -28.25 -8.04 28.84
N VAL A 229 -27.27 -7.82 27.96
CA VAL A 229 -25.91 -7.58 28.44
C VAL A 229 -25.77 -6.08 28.71
N ILE A 230 -25.82 -5.75 30.00
CA ILE A 230 -25.61 -4.43 30.57
C ILE A 230 -24.24 -3.89 30.10
N ARG A 231 -24.26 -2.82 29.31
CA ARG A 231 -23.07 -1.99 29.04
C ARG A 231 -22.59 -1.39 30.36
N LYS A 232 -21.55 -1.98 30.96
CA LYS A 232 -20.83 -1.34 32.07
C LYS A 232 -20.03 -0.16 31.48
N LYS A 233 -20.46 1.08 31.74
CA LYS A 233 -19.66 2.28 31.44
C LYS A 233 -18.25 2.11 32.06
N PRO A 234 -17.17 2.35 31.30
CA PRO A 234 -15.83 2.35 31.89
C PRO A 234 -15.73 3.47 32.92
N LYS A 235 -15.13 3.17 34.08
CA LYS A 235 -14.73 4.20 35.05
C LYS A 235 -13.63 5.07 34.42
N PRO A 236 -13.63 6.40 34.64
CA PRO A 236 -12.55 7.25 34.15
C PRO A 236 -11.25 6.87 34.88
N ARG A 237 -10.28 6.34 34.14
CA ARG A 237 -8.91 6.15 34.65
C ARG A 237 -8.13 7.44 34.40
N LYS A 238 -7.53 7.98 35.45
CA LYS A 238 -6.58 9.09 35.38
C LYS A 238 -5.44 8.70 34.43
N ARG A 239 -5.28 9.44 33.32
CA ARG A 239 -4.07 9.41 32.50
C ARG A 239 -2.88 9.83 33.36
N GLY A 240 -1.92 8.93 33.54
CA GLY A 240 -0.55 9.34 33.79
C GLY A 240 -0.07 10.06 32.54
N ALA A 241 0.35 11.30 32.69
CA ALA A 241 0.77 12.16 31.60
C ALA A 241 2.10 11.66 31.02
N LEU A 242 2.05 11.13 29.80
CA LEU A 242 2.99 11.47 28.74
C LEU A 242 2.14 12.07 27.63
N ALA A 243 1.88 13.37 27.77
CA ALA A 243 1.19 14.14 26.77
C ALA A 243 2.15 14.36 25.60
N GLY A 244 1.86 13.76 24.44
CA GLY A 244 2.42 14.24 23.18
C GLY A 244 2.01 15.70 23.02
N ALA A 245 2.99 16.58 22.87
CA ALA A 245 2.75 17.97 22.54
C ALA A 245 2.01 18.05 21.20
N ALA A 246 1.06 18.98 21.08
CA ALA A 246 0.45 19.29 19.80
C ALA A 246 1.54 19.70 18.81
N ALA A 247 1.53 19.13 17.60
CA ALA A 247 2.48 19.45 16.55
C ALA A 247 2.41 20.96 16.26
N SER A 248 3.43 21.70 16.67
CA SER A 248 3.68 23.07 16.22
C SER A 248 4.04 23.03 14.73
N GLY A 249 3.94 24.15 14.01
CA GLY A 249 4.43 24.25 12.62
C GLY A 249 5.95 24.01 12.48
N ASP A 250 6.63 23.88 13.61
CA ASP A 250 8.06 23.63 13.74
C ASP A 250 8.37 22.13 13.86
N ALA A 251 7.38 21.28 14.14
CA ALA A 251 7.58 19.87 14.42
C ALA A 251 7.85 19.05 13.14
N VAL A 252 8.97 18.34 13.11
CA VAL A 252 9.25 17.25 12.18
C VAL A 252 8.64 15.99 12.77
N THR A 253 7.60 15.45 12.14
CA THR A 253 6.88 14.27 12.64
C THR A 253 7.18 13.02 11.80
N ALA A 254 7.07 11.86 12.44
CA ALA A 254 7.16 10.57 11.79
C ALA A 254 5.99 10.41 10.81
N PRO A 255 6.24 10.37 9.48
CA PRO A 255 5.16 10.28 8.51
C PRO A 255 4.48 8.90 8.58
N MET A 256 5.21 7.87 9.03
CA MET A 256 4.74 6.49 9.16
C MET A 256 5.24 5.82 10.43
N GLN A 257 4.63 4.68 10.77
CA GLN A 257 5.19 3.74 11.73
C GLN A 257 6.40 3.03 11.11
N GLY A 258 7.48 2.91 11.88
CA GLY A 258 8.69 2.26 11.42
C GLY A 258 9.73 2.15 12.51
N THR A 259 10.91 1.66 12.14
CA THR A 259 12.10 1.67 12.99
C THR A 259 13.06 2.73 12.49
N VAL A 260 13.61 3.54 13.38
CA VAL A 260 14.65 4.51 13.01
C VAL A 260 15.92 3.76 12.62
N VAL A 261 16.32 3.81 11.36
CA VAL A 261 17.57 3.17 10.89
C VAL A 261 18.76 4.07 11.18
N LYS A 262 18.59 5.37 10.89
CA LYS A 262 19.66 6.35 10.98
C LYS A 262 19.10 7.71 11.37
N VAL A 263 19.78 8.36 12.30
CA VAL A 263 19.60 9.80 12.57
C VAL A 263 20.75 10.53 11.89
N ALA A 264 20.44 11.49 11.02
CA ALA A 264 21.41 12.17 10.16
C ALA A 264 21.79 13.58 10.65
N VAL A 265 21.15 14.05 11.73
CA VAL A 265 21.37 15.35 12.35
C VAL A 265 21.67 15.24 13.84
N GLU A 266 22.27 16.29 14.40
CA GLU A 266 22.53 16.45 15.83
C GLU A 266 21.66 17.54 16.45
N GLU A 267 21.42 17.46 17.76
CA GLU A 267 20.74 18.52 18.52
C GLU A 267 21.54 19.83 18.41
N GLY A 268 20.87 20.92 18.00
CA GLY A 268 21.48 22.22 17.78
C GLY A 268 22.12 22.42 16.39
N GLN A 269 22.01 21.45 15.48
CA GLN A 269 22.52 21.57 14.11
C GLN A 269 21.62 22.48 13.25
N GLU A 270 22.23 23.36 12.45
CA GLU A 270 21.53 24.11 11.40
C GLU A 270 21.25 23.20 10.19
N VAL A 271 20.02 23.25 9.69
CA VAL A 271 19.53 22.50 8.53
C VAL A 271 18.83 23.43 7.55
N THR A 272 18.90 23.09 6.27
CA THR A 272 18.17 23.72 5.18
C THR A 272 16.96 22.87 4.82
N ALA A 273 15.89 23.49 4.30
CA ALA A 273 14.76 22.76 3.75
C ALA A 273 15.22 21.71 2.72
N GLY A 274 14.81 20.46 2.92
CA GLY A 274 15.23 19.31 2.12
C GLY A 274 16.39 18.51 2.71
N ASP A 275 17.09 19.00 3.73
CA ASP A 275 18.16 18.24 4.40
C ASP A 275 17.61 17.01 5.11
N LEU A 276 18.37 15.90 5.07
CA LEU A 276 17.98 14.64 5.69
C LEU A 276 18.06 14.74 7.21
N VAL A 277 16.96 14.44 7.91
CA VAL A 277 16.88 14.43 9.38
C VAL A 277 16.99 13.01 9.91
N VAL A 278 16.12 12.09 9.45
CA VAL A 278 16.05 10.70 9.92
C VAL A 278 15.74 9.78 8.74
N VAL A 279 16.24 8.55 8.76
CA VAL A 279 15.81 7.46 7.85
C VAL A 279 15.00 6.46 8.66
N LEU A 280 13.78 6.18 8.20
CA LEU A 280 12.89 5.20 8.80
C LEU A 280 12.85 3.94 7.94
N GLU A 281 12.85 2.77 8.55
CA GLU A 281 12.54 1.51 7.87
C GLU A 281 11.12 1.11 8.20
N ALA A 282 10.34 0.93 7.15
CA ALA A 282 9.01 0.34 7.22
C ALA A 282 8.78 -0.49 5.97
N MET A 283 8.10 -1.63 6.12
CA MET A 283 7.81 -2.54 5.00
C MET A 283 9.05 -2.94 4.18
N LYS A 284 10.23 -3.06 4.83
CA LYS A 284 11.54 -3.36 4.22
C LYS A 284 12.05 -2.29 3.25
N MET A 285 11.51 -1.07 3.32
CA MET A 285 11.98 0.09 2.56
C MET A 285 12.48 1.17 3.50
N GLU A 286 13.55 1.86 3.07
CA GLU A 286 14.11 3.01 3.76
C GLU A 286 13.45 4.30 3.25
N ASN A 287 12.80 5.02 4.16
CA ASN A 287 12.07 6.24 3.90
C ASN A 287 12.78 7.43 4.56
N PRO A 288 13.39 8.33 3.78
CA PRO A 288 14.04 9.52 4.31
C PRO A 288 13.00 10.54 4.78
N VAL A 289 13.18 11.07 5.99
CA VAL A 289 12.45 12.20 6.55
C VAL A 289 13.35 13.43 6.46
N THR A 290 12.93 14.43 5.69
CA THR A 290 13.68 15.65 5.43
C THR A 290 13.14 16.85 6.20
N ALA A 291 13.96 17.87 6.35
CA ALA A 291 13.59 19.14 6.96
C ALA A 291 12.59 19.89 6.08
N HIS A 292 11.45 20.29 6.63
CA HIS A 292 10.41 21.02 5.88
C HIS A 292 10.69 22.53 5.76
N LYS A 293 11.65 23.05 6.52
CA LYS A 293 12.08 24.45 6.49
C LYS A 293 13.53 24.59 6.99
N ASP A 294 14.12 25.75 6.72
CA ASP A 294 15.41 26.14 7.29
C ASP A 294 15.28 26.41 8.79
N GLY A 295 16.32 26.09 9.55
CA GLY A 295 16.42 26.45 10.97
C GLY A 295 17.36 25.54 11.76
N THR A 296 17.24 25.57 13.08
CA THR A 296 18.05 24.78 14.00
C THR A 296 17.24 23.62 14.58
N ILE A 297 17.81 22.42 14.54
CA ILE A 297 17.23 21.22 15.15
C ILE A 297 17.20 21.38 16.68
N THR A 298 16.03 21.21 17.27
CA THR A 298 15.81 21.20 18.72
C THR A 298 14.89 20.06 19.13
N GLY A 299 15.06 19.52 20.34
CA GLY A 299 14.17 18.47 20.86
C GLY A 299 14.27 17.14 20.10
N LEU A 300 15.45 16.81 19.56
CA LEU A 300 15.72 15.52 18.92
C LEU A 300 15.57 14.39 19.94
N ALA A 301 14.45 13.67 19.87
CA ALA A 301 14.03 12.68 20.88
C ALA A 301 14.10 11.23 20.37
N VAL A 302 14.85 10.97 19.30
CA VAL A 302 14.89 9.67 18.62
C VAL A 302 16.31 9.15 18.45
N GLU A 303 16.46 7.84 18.62
CA GLU A 303 17.73 7.11 18.48
C GLU A 303 17.60 6.00 17.44
N ALA A 304 18.71 5.59 16.82
CA ALA A 304 18.73 4.45 15.91
C ALA A 304 18.27 3.16 16.62
N GLY A 305 17.40 2.40 15.97
CA GLY A 305 16.74 1.21 16.51
C GLY A 305 15.43 1.49 17.25
N ALA A 306 15.05 2.76 17.46
CA ALA A 306 13.78 3.09 18.11
C ALA A 306 12.59 2.75 17.19
N ALA A 307 11.61 2.03 17.73
CA ALA A 307 10.31 1.86 17.09
C ALA A 307 9.47 3.12 17.34
N ILE A 308 8.96 3.71 16.26
CA ILE A 308 8.16 4.93 16.31
C ILE A 308 6.81 4.70 15.66
N THR A 309 5.78 5.34 16.19
CA THR A 309 4.44 5.36 15.60
C THR A 309 4.26 6.62 14.75
N GLN A 310 3.31 6.56 13.81
CA GLN A 310 2.93 7.72 13.00
C GLN A 310 2.57 8.92 13.88
N GLY A 311 2.99 10.12 13.46
CA GLY A 311 2.72 11.38 14.16
C GLY A 311 3.62 11.64 15.38
N THR A 312 4.53 10.72 15.71
CA THR A 312 5.56 10.96 16.74
C THR A 312 6.44 12.14 16.32
N VAL A 313 6.61 13.14 17.18
CA VAL A 313 7.54 14.25 16.93
C VAL A 313 8.96 13.72 17.03
N LEU A 314 9.72 13.80 15.93
CA LEU A 314 11.11 13.35 15.85
C LEU A 314 12.07 14.44 16.34
N ALA A 315 11.80 15.68 15.92
CA ALA A 315 12.52 16.91 16.28
C ALA A 315 11.63 18.14 16.00
N GLU A 316 12.05 19.32 16.44
CA GLU A 316 11.52 20.62 16.06
C GLU A 316 12.59 21.43 15.31
N ILE A 317 12.21 22.18 14.28
CA ILE A 317 13.08 23.13 13.57
C ILE A 317 12.70 24.54 14.01
N LYS A 318 13.59 25.26 14.68
CA LYS A 318 13.38 26.64 15.16
C LYS A 318 14.18 27.67 14.39
#